data_AF-A0A3S5ATM5-F1
#
_entry.id   AF-A0A3S5ATM5-F1
#
_cell.length_a   1.000
_cell.length_b   1.000
_cell.length_c   1.000
_cell.angle_alpha   90.00
_cell.angle_beta   90.00
_cell.angle_gamma   90.00
#
_symmetry.space_group_name_H-M   'P 1'
#
loop_
_entity.id
_entity.type
_entity.pdbx_description
1 polymer ?
#
loop_
_entity_poly.entity_id
_entity_poly.type
_entity_poly.pdbx_seq_one_letter_code
_entity_poly.pdbx_strand_id
1 'polypeptide(L)'
;MEQRSGRIVRQGNENPQVDIYRYVTEQTFDAYLYQLVEGKQKFASQIMTSKSPVRSAEDIDETALSYAEIKMLATGNPYIKEKMDLDIQVQKLKMLKSNFLSEKYGLEDKVIKFYPQQIAYLKSRVEGLTKDVETAKLHPKPIDEQPLGMMVSGVSYSEKAEAGQAIINTCKSMNSPDAIPLGEYRGFQMELYFDTVQRNYVVKLKGETSRDVPLGDDAHGNIVRIDNGIERFEEALADTKNSLENTEKQFETAKQEIEKPFAKEEELRAKTARLDELNILLNMDKIKVLLVEPEKYPKEIVIDDSLEAMQEVVGGDIEEYMPYDDDVAIICNEEGKMRGLPLNRAVYVQDNDKKEMVDIICGKFFICYASPESESFQSLPDDMMKKYKEQFKYPERFSKEVGGNIVAEPFKPKSKDYER
;
A
#
# COMPACT_ATOMS: atom_id res chain seq x y z
N MET A 1 -18.74 4.59 -26.47
CA MET A 1 -19.28 3.95 -27.69
C MET A 1 -20.61 3.23 -27.43
N GLU A 2 -20.68 2.38 -26.42
CA GLU A 2 -21.88 1.61 -26.05
C GLU A 2 -23.13 2.47 -25.77
N GLN A 3 -22.97 3.64 -25.14
CA GLN A 3 -24.07 4.60 -24.94
C GLN A 3 -24.65 5.15 -26.26
N ARG A 4 -23.79 5.37 -27.28
CA ARG A 4 -24.25 5.80 -28.61
C ARG A 4 -24.93 4.65 -29.34
N SER A 5 -24.36 3.44 -29.29
CA SER A 5 -24.97 2.23 -29.88
C SER A 5 -26.32 1.88 -29.22
N GLY A 6 -26.47 2.05 -27.91
CA GLY A 6 -27.74 1.83 -27.20
C GLY A 6 -28.82 2.87 -27.51
N ARG A 7 -28.45 4.06 -28.01
CA ARG A 7 -29.42 5.04 -28.55
C ARG A 7 -29.86 4.70 -29.98
N ILE A 8 -29.04 3.95 -30.71
CA ILE A 8 -29.28 3.52 -32.09
C ILE A 8 -30.10 2.22 -32.12
N VAL A 9 -29.76 1.25 -31.28
CA VAL A 9 -30.47 -0.02 -31.10
C VAL A 9 -31.41 0.11 -29.92
N ARG A 10 -32.64 0.54 -30.19
CA ARG A 10 -33.69 0.76 -29.17
C ARG A 10 -35.03 0.19 -29.61
N GLN A 11 -35.88 -0.13 -28.64
CA GLN A 11 -37.24 -0.59 -28.91
C GLN A 11 -38.07 0.56 -29.52
N GLY A 12 -38.84 0.27 -30.57
CA GLY A 12 -39.65 1.28 -31.29
C GLY A 12 -38.92 2.04 -32.39
N ASN A 13 -37.83 1.48 -32.94
CA ASN A 13 -37.17 2.06 -34.11
C ASN A 13 -38.04 1.92 -35.38
N GLU A 14 -37.99 2.93 -36.24
CA GLU A 14 -38.73 2.93 -37.51
C GLU A 14 -38.17 1.91 -38.52
N ASN A 15 -36.87 1.61 -38.43
CA ASN A 15 -36.21 0.60 -39.25
C ASN A 15 -36.06 -0.72 -38.49
N PRO A 16 -36.45 -1.86 -39.09
CA PRO A 16 -36.36 -3.17 -38.44
C PRO A 16 -34.93 -3.70 -38.31
N GLN A 17 -33.99 -3.15 -39.08
CA GLN A 17 -32.56 -3.49 -39.03
C GLN A 17 -31.72 -2.21 -39.08
N VAL A 18 -30.59 -2.24 -38.37
CA VAL A 18 -29.64 -1.13 -38.31
C VAL A 18 -28.23 -1.67 -38.42
N ASP A 19 -27.46 -1.17 -39.39
CA ASP A 19 -26.06 -1.51 -39.57
C ASP A 19 -25.17 -0.46 -38.90
N ILE A 20 -24.19 -0.92 -38.13
CA ILE A 20 -23.22 -0.06 -37.45
C ILE A 20 -21.85 -0.33 -38.07
N TYR A 21 -21.43 0.55 -38.97
CA TYR A 21 -20.09 0.51 -39.56
C TYR A 21 -19.09 1.26 -38.67
N ARG A 22 -17.92 0.65 -38.46
CA ARG A 22 -16.79 1.27 -37.78
C ARG A 22 -15.67 1.42 -38.77
N TYR A 23 -15.27 2.66 -39.03
CA TYR A 23 -14.13 2.97 -39.85
C TYR A 23 -12.93 3.17 -38.94
N VAL A 24 -11.83 2.51 -39.28
CA VAL A 24 -10.55 2.58 -38.58
C VAL A 24 -9.50 2.78 -39.67
N THR A 25 -8.61 3.74 -39.47
CA THR A 25 -7.53 4.00 -40.43
C THR A 25 -6.32 3.16 -40.05
N GLU A 26 -5.80 2.37 -40.99
CA GLU A 26 -4.61 1.53 -40.76
C GLU A 26 -3.40 2.41 -40.39
N GLN A 27 -2.61 1.95 -39.41
CA GLN A 27 -1.42 2.66 -38.88
C GLN A 27 -1.72 4.03 -38.23
N THR A 28 -2.93 4.25 -37.74
CA THR A 28 -3.30 5.49 -37.05
C THR A 28 -3.63 5.27 -35.57
N PHE A 29 -3.75 6.39 -34.84
CA PHE A 29 -4.13 6.48 -33.45
C PHE A 29 -5.48 5.81 -33.11
N ASP A 30 -6.29 5.49 -34.13
CA ASP A 30 -7.59 4.83 -33.97
C ASP A 30 -7.47 3.49 -33.22
N ALA A 31 -6.46 2.65 -33.52
CA ALA A 31 -6.31 1.34 -32.89
C ALA A 31 -6.11 1.43 -31.37
N TYR A 32 -5.35 2.42 -30.91
CA TYR A 32 -5.13 2.67 -29.48
C TYR A 32 -6.38 3.23 -28.79
N LEU A 33 -7.08 4.17 -29.43
CA LEU A 33 -8.36 4.69 -28.91
C LEU A 33 -9.38 3.57 -28.70
N TYR A 34 -9.44 2.61 -29.61
CA TYR A 34 -10.29 1.43 -29.44
C TYR A 34 -9.84 0.53 -28.28
N GLN A 35 -8.54 0.39 -28.03
CA GLN A 35 -8.01 -0.35 -26.88
C GLN A 35 -8.33 0.33 -25.54
N LEU A 36 -8.24 1.66 -25.45
CA LEU A 36 -8.66 2.42 -24.25
C LEU A 36 -10.16 2.25 -23.98
N VAL A 37 -10.98 2.36 -25.03
CA VAL A 37 -12.42 2.13 -24.93
C VAL A 37 -12.73 0.70 -24.48
N GLU A 38 -11.97 -0.29 -24.95
CA GLU A 38 -12.09 -1.68 -24.51
C GLU A 38 -11.71 -1.85 -23.03
N GLY A 39 -10.62 -1.21 -22.57
CA GLY A 39 -10.18 -1.21 -21.18
C GLY A 39 -11.27 -0.69 -20.22
N LYS A 40 -11.83 0.49 -20.53
CA LYS A 40 -12.95 1.09 -19.77
C LYS A 40 -14.19 0.18 -19.75
N GLN A 41 -14.49 -0.47 -20.87
CA GLN A 41 -15.63 -1.38 -20.96
C GLN A 41 -15.42 -2.65 -20.12
N LYS A 42 -14.21 -3.22 -20.09
CA LYS A 42 -13.87 -4.38 -19.25
C LYS A 42 -14.00 -4.06 -17.77
N PHE A 43 -13.49 -2.92 -17.31
CA PHE A 43 -13.64 -2.45 -15.93
C PHE A 43 -15.11 -2.26 -15.55
N ALA A 44 -15.87 -1.52 -16.37
CA ALA A 44 -17.30 -1.32 -16.14
C ALA A 44 -18.08 -2.65 -16.12
N SER A 45 -17.74 -3.59 -16.99
CA SER A 45 -18.36 -4.92 -17.05
C SER A 45 -18.09 -5.74 -15.79
N GLN A 46 -16.88 -5.68 -15.23
CA GLN A 46 -16.53 -6.34 -13.97
C GLN A 46 -17.34 -5.79 -12.79
N ILE A 47 -17.59 -4.48 -12.75
CA ILE A 47 -18.46 -3.84 -11.74
C ILE A 47 -19.93 -4.22 -11.95
N MET A 48 -20.40 -4.30 -13.20
CA MET A 48 -21.80 -4.62 -13.50
C MET A 48 -22.17 -6.10 -13.28
N THR A 49 -21.23 -7.04 -13.40
CA THR A 49 -21.49 -8.43 -13.02
C THR A 49 -21.48 -8.57 -11.50
N SER A 50 -22.66 -8.55 -10.89
CA SER A 50 -22.93 -8.71 -9.44
C SER A 50 -22.58 -10.11 -8.87
N LYS A 51 -21.50 -10.73 -9.35
CA LYS A 51 -20.90 -11.93 -8.77
C LYS A 51 -19.77 -11.47 -7.82
N SER A 52 -20.04 -11.59 -6.53
CA SER A 52 -19.15 -11.31 -5.39
C SER A 52 -17.71 -11.86 -5.54
N PRO A 53 -16.72 -11.31 -4.82
CA PRO A 53 -15.88 -10.19 -5.19
C PRO A 53 -14.52 -10.68 -5.70
N VAL A 54 -14.11 -10.26 -6.89
CA VAL A 54 -12.67 -10.20 -7.18
C VAL A 54 -12.14 -9.07 -6.30
N ARG A 55 -11.52 -9.38 -5.15
CA ARG A 55 -10.93 -8.39 -4.22
C ARG A 55 -9.68 -7.69 -4.78
N SER A 56 -9.55 -7.63 -6.10
CA SER A 56 -8.55 -6.90 -6.85
C SER A 56 -9.16 -6.55 -8.21
N ALA A 57 -9.78 -5.37 -8.31
CA ALA A 57 -9.92 -4.75 -9.61
C ALA A 57 -8.53 -4.25 -9.98
N GLU A 58 -7.91 -4.80 -11.03
CA GLU A 58 -6.80 -4.12 -11.68
C GLU A 58 -7.43 -2.88 -12.32
N ASP A 59 -7.35 -1.74 -11.62
CA ASP A 59 -7.58 -0.46 -12.27
C ASP A 59 -6.46 -0.34 -13.31
N ILE A 60 -6.84 -0.30 -14.58
CA ILE A 60 -5.92 0.15 -15.61
C ILE A 60 -5.94 1.65 -15.40
N ASP A 61 -5.11 2.13 -14.47
CA ASP A 61 -4.88 3.55 -14.29
C ASP A 61 -4.59 4.09 -15.68
N GLU A 62 -5.48 4.97 -16.14
CA GLU A 62 -5.47 5.46 -17.50
C GLU A 62 -4.27 6.39 -17.58
N THR A 63 -3.08 5.84 -17.84
CA THR A 63 -1.89 6.65 -18.08
C THR A 63 -2.24 7.55 -19.26
N ALA A 64 -2.58 8.81 -18.97
CA ALA A 64 -2.87 9.81 -19.97
C ALA A 64 -1.63 9.90 -20.85
N LEU A 65 -1.74 9.49 -22.11
CA LEU A 65 -0.61 9.58 -23.02
C LEU A 65 -0.19 11.04 -23.11
N SER A 66 1.11 11.27 -23.01
CA SER A 66 1.67 12.58 -23.29
C SER A 66 1.35 12.99 -24.73
N TYR A 67 1.24 14.29 -24.96
CA TYR A 67 0.98 14.82 -26.31
C TYR A 67 2.08 14.40 -27.32
N ALA A 68 3.29 14.12 -26.83
CA ALA A 68 4.39 13.56 -27.59
C ALA A 68 4.10 12.14 -28.08
N GLU A 69 3.55 11.27 -27.24
CA GLU A 69 3.18 9.90 -27.63
C GLU A 69 2.01 9.89 -28.62
N ILE A 70 1.03 10.78 -28.45
CA ILE A 70 -0.10 10.94 -29.40
C ILE A 70 0.41 11.43 -30.76
N LYS A 71 1.29 12.45 -30.79
CA LYS A 71 1.89 12.98 -32.02
C LYS A 71 2.75 11.93 -32.71
N MET A 72 3.52 11.14 -31.97
CA MET A 72 4.39 10.13 -32.57
C MET A 72 3.65 8.88 -33.05
N LEU A 73 2.58 8.46 -32.35
CA LEU A 73 1.64 7.45 -32.85
C LEU A 73 1.00 7.90 -34.17
N ALA A 74 0.61 9.17 -34.28
CA ALA A 74 0.08 9.74 -35.51
C ALA A 74 1.11 9.79 -36.65
N THR A 75 2.42 9.79 -36.35
CA THR A 75 3.50 9.72 -37.35
C THR A 75 3.92 8.29 -37.72
N GLY A 76 3.33 7.26 -37.10
CA GLY A 76 3.60 5.85 -37.42
C GLY A 76 4.97 5.33 -36.96
N ASN A 77 5.59 5.93 -35.93
CA ASN A 77 6.88 5.49 -35.42
C ASN A 77 6.74 4.14 -34.67
N PRO A 78 7.36 3.04 -35.14
CA PRO A 78 7.19 1.71 -34.54
C PRO A 78 7.76 1.59 -33.11
N TYR A 79 8.73 2.43 -32.76
CA TYR A 79 9.38 2.41 -31.44
C TYR A 79 8.46 2.86 -30.30
N ILE A 80 7.44 3.68 -30.60
CA ILE A 80 6.47 4.13 -29.59
C ILE A 80 5.54 3.01 -29.17
N LYS A 81 5.07 2.22 -30.13
CA LYS A 81 4.25 1.05 -29.84
C LYS A 81 5.03 0.05 -28.99
N GLU A 82 6.31 -0.18 -29.32
CA GLU A 82 7.20 -1.03 -28.54
C GLU A 82 7.37 -0.50 -27.10
N LYS A 83 7.59 0.81 -26.95
CA LYS A 83 7.72 1.49 -25.64
C LYS A 83 6.48 1.32 -24.78
N MET A 84 5.29 1.57 -25.33
CA MET A 84 4.02 1.41 -24.62
C MET A 84 3.77 -0.03 -24.16
N ASP A 85 4.01 -1.00 -25.06
CA ASP A 85 3.88 -2.42 -24.71
C ASP A 85 4.88 -2.81 -23.61
N LEU A 86 6.10 -2.26 -23.64
CA LEU A 86 7.12 -2.50 -22.62
C LEU A 86 6.80 -1.81 -21.29
N ASP A 87 6.27 -0.59 -21.28
CA ASP A 87 5.84 0.11 -20.07
C ASP A 87 4.82 -0.72 -19.28
N ILE A 88 3.77 -1.20 -19.94
CA ILE A 88 2.74 -2.05 -19.32
C ILE A 88 3.35 -3.34 -18.77
N GLN A 89 4.25 -3.97 -19.53
CA GLN A 89 4.90 -5.21 -19.11
C GLN A 89 5.84 -4.99 -17.93
N VAL A 90 6.63 -3.92 -17.93
CA VAL A 90 7.56 -3.56 -16.85
C VAL A 90 6.77 -3.19 -15.60
N GLN A 91 5.71 -2.38 -15.70
CA GLN A 91 4.84 -2.06 -14.57
C GLN A 91 4.25 -3.32 -13.92
N LYS A 92 3.69 -4.24 -14.74
CA LYS A 92 3.17 -5.51 -14.26
C LYS A 92 4.24 -6.36 -13.56
N LEU A 93 5.44 -6.43 -14.14
CA LEU A 93 6.55 -7.20 -13.56
C LEU A 93 7.08 -6.57 -12.26
N LYS A 94 7.13 -5.22 -12.16
CA LYS A 94 7.47 -4.49 -10.94
C LYS A 94 6.44 -4.74 -9.84
N MET A 95 5.15 -4.74 -10.16
CA MET A 95 4.08 -5.08 -9.21
C MET A 95 4.25 -6.52 -8.68
N LEU A 96 4.48 -7.49 -9.57
CA LEU A 96 4.74 -8.88 -9.17
C LEU A 96 5.97 -9.01 -8.27
N LYS A 97 7.04 -8.27 -8.56
CA LYS A 97 8.25 -8.24 -7.73
C LYS A 97 7.98 -7.61 -6.36
N SER A 98 7.22 -6.53 -6.30
CA SER A 98 6.81 -5.88 -5.04
C SER A 98 6.00 -6.81 -4.14
N ASN A 99 5.02 -7.52 -4.71
CA ASN A 99 4.23 -8.53 -3.99
C ASN A 99 5.13 -9.66 -3.47
N PHE A 100 6.01 -10.20 -4.33
CA PHE A 100 6.97 -11.22 -3.94
C PHE A 100 7.88 -10.78 -2.79
N LEU A 101 8.41 -9.56 -2.84
CA LEU A 101 9.25 -9.00 -1.78
C LEU A 101 8.46 -8.82 -0.48
N SER A 102 7.23 -8.33 -0.55
CA SER A 102 6.36 -8.16 0.62
C SER A 102 6.07 -9.50 1.31
N GLU A 103 5.76 -10.54 0.54
CA GLU A 103 5.59 -11.90 1.06
C GLU A 103 6.87 -12.44 1.68
N LYS A 104 8.02 -12.25 1.02
CA LYS A 104 9.32 -12.66 1.52
C LYS A 104 9.65 -11.99 2.86
N TYR A 105 9.51 -10.67 2.97
CA TYR A 105 9.75 -9.95 4.22
C TYR A 105 8.79 -10.39 5.34
N GLY A 106 7.52 -10.64 5.01
CA GLY A 106 6.56 -11.19 5.96
C GLY A 106 6.93 -12.59 6.46
N LEU A 107 7.51 -13.44 5.60
CA LEU A 107 8.04 -14.74 6.00
C LEU A 107 9.32 -14.63 6.82
N GLU A 108 10.24 -13.72 6.46
CA GLU A 108 11.47 -13.46 7.22
C GLU A 108 11.16 -13.05 8.67
N ASP A 109 10.21 -12.14 8.89
CA ASP A 109 9.81 -11.74 10.25
C ASP A 109 9.25 -12.92 11.05
N LYS A 110 8.44 -13.79 10.40
CA LYS A 110 7.93 -15.02 11.04
C LYS A 110 9.04 -16.00 11.39
N VAL A 111 10.03 -16.18 10.52
CA VAL A 111 11.19 -17.06 10.75
C VAL A 111 12.09 -16.53 11.85
N ILE A 112 12.28 -15.22 11.95
CA ILE A 112 13.16 -14.62 12.96
C ILE A 112 12.48 -14.59 14.34
N LYS A 113 11.19 -14.24 14.42
CA LYS A 113 10.51 -13.97 15.69
C LYS A 113 9.47 -15.02 16.04
N PHE A 114 8.48 -15.22 15.17
CA PHE A 114 7.28 -15.99 15.49
C PHE A 114 7.57 -17.48 15.69
N TYR A 115 8.12 -18.17 14.69
CA TYR A 115 8.32 -19.61 14.75
C TYR A 115 9.26 -20.04 15.89
N PRO A 116 10.43 -19.39 16.13
CA PRO A 116 11.29 -19.76 17.25
C PRO A 116 10.61 -19.62 18.61
N GLN A 117 9.85 -18.54 18.82
CA GLN A 117 9.09 -18.33 20.06
C GLN A 117 8.00 -19.38 20.25
N GLN A 118 7.25 -19.68 19.18
CA GLN A 118 6.19 -20.68 19.18
C GLN A 118 6.75 -22.08 19.46
N ILE A 119 7.85 -22.47 18.80
CA ILE A 119 8.54 -23.74 19.01
C ILE A 119 9.06 -23.84 20.45
N ALA A 120 9.67 -22.79 20.99
CA ALA A 120 10.15 -22.78 22.37
C ALA A 120 8.99 -22.95 23.37
N TYR A 121 7.88 -22.25 23.15
CA TYR A 121 6.66 -22.38 23.95
C TYR A 121 6.11 -23.81 23.92
N LEU A 122 5.94 -24.39 22.72
CA LEU A 122 5.42 -25.75 22.60
C LEU A 122 6.37 -26.79 23.19
N LYS A 123 7.70 -26.63 23.05
CA LYS A 123 8.67 -27.53 23.68
C LYS A 123 8.55 -27.52 25.20
N SER A 124 8.50 -26.33 25.81
CA SER A 124 8.27 -26.20 27.24
C SER A 124 6.93 -26.80 27.68
N ARG A 125 5.87 -26.58 26.89
CA ARG A 125 4.54 -27.13 27.17
C ARG A 125 4.50 -28.66 27.05
N VAL A 126 5.18 -29.25 26.06
CA VAL A 126 5.32 -30.70 25.90
C VAL A 126 6.07 -31.30 27.10
N GLU A 127 7.14 -30.66 27.56
CA GLU A 127 7.88 -31.11 28.75
C GLU A 127 6.97 -31.12 29.99
N GLY A 128 6.28 -30.01 30.27
CA GLY A 128 5.36 -29.92 31.41
C GLY A 128 4.23 -30.95 31.34
N LEU A 129 3.56 -31.05 30.18
CA LEU A 129 2.49 -32.04 29.99
C LEU A 129 2.98 -33.48 30.09
N THR A 130 4.22 -33.76 29.71
CA THR A 130 4.81 -35.11 29.87
C THR A 130 4.90 -35.47 31.35
N LYS A 131 5.41 -34.56 32.19
CA LYS A 131 5.47 -34.75 33.65
C LYS A 131 4.07 -34.86 34.28
N ASP A 132 3.11 -34.08 33.81
CA ASP A 132 1.72 -34.17 34.29
C ASP A 132 1.08 -35.51 33.93
N VAL A 133 1.29 -36.01 32.70
CA VAL A 133 0.83 -37.35 32.29
C VAL A 133 1.48 -38.44 33.14
N GLU A 134 2.78 -38.33 33.45
CA GLU A 134 3.46 -39.25 34.36
C GLU A 134 2.86 -39.21 35.77
N THR A 135 2.58 -38.01 36.29
CA THR A 135 1.93 -37.81 37.59
C THR A 135 0.54 -38.45 37.63
N ALA A 136 -0.25 -38.26 36.58
CA ALA A 136 -1.57 -38.86 36.42
C ALA A 136 -1.53 -40.40 36.30
N LYS A 137 -0.46 -40.96 35.71
CA LYS A 137 -0.23 -42.41 35.63
C LYS A 137 0.23 -43.01 36.96
N LEU A 138 1.04 -42.28 37.73
CA LEU A 138 1.43 -42.67 39.09
C LEU A 138 0.26 -42.63 40.07
N HIS A 139 -0.71 -41.75 39.84
CA HIS A 139 -1.93 -41.61 40.65
C HIS A 139 -3.18 -41.91 39.80
N PRO A 140 -3.40 -43.19 39.45
CA PRO A 140 -4.52 -43.58 38.61
C PRO A 140 -5.86 -43.30 39.29
N LYS A 141 -6.92 -43.26 38.48
CA LYS A 141 -8.29 -43.08 38.98
C LYS A 141 -8.64 -44.21 39.95
N PRO A 142 -9.17 -43.91 41.16
CA PRO A 142 -9.63 -44.94 42.08
C PRO A 142 -10.72 -45.81 41.44
N ILE A 143 -10.57 -47.13 41.54
CA ILE A 143 -11.62 -48.09 41.19
C ILE A 143 -12.75 -47.95 42.23
N ASP A 144 -14.01 -48.25 41.88
CA ASP A 144 -15.16 -48.03 42.77
C ASP A 144 -15.09 -48.74 44.15
N GLU A 145 -14.20 -49.72 44.32
CA GLU A 145 -13.93 -50.39 45.61
C GLU A 145 -12.79 -49.74 46.42
N GLN A 146 -12.13 -48.71 45.90
CA GLN A 146 -11.03 -47.99 46.55
C GLN A 146 -11.48 -46.60 47.05
N PRO A 147 -10.93 -46.13 48.19
CA PRO A 147 -11.25 -44.80 48.69
C PRO A 147 -10.79 -43.72 47.71
N LEU A 148 -11.60 -42.67 47.56
CA LEU A 148 -11.34 -41.55 46.64
C LEU A 148 -9.99 -40.86 46.92
N GLY A 149 -9.68 -40.62 48.20
CA GLY A 149 -8.42 -40.00 48.63
C GLY A 149 -8.30 -38.51 48.25
N MET A 150 -9.41 -37.80 48.09
CA MET A 150 -9.43 -36.38 47.75
C MET A 150 -9.33 -35.52 49.02
N MET A 151 -8.48 -34.51 49.01
CA MET A 151 -8.45 -33.49 50.06
C MET A 151 -9.17 -32.23 49.57
N VAL A 152 -10.13 -31.74 50.36
CA VAL A 152 -10.84 -30.47 50.11
C VAL A 152 -10.82 -29.65 51.38
N SER A 153 -10.34 -28.40 51.31
CA SER A 153 -10.24 -27.46 52.43
C SER A 153 -9.52 -28.06 53.66
N GLY A 154 -8.53 -28.91 53.44
CA GLY A 154 -7.74 -29.59 54.49
C GLY A 154 -8.40 -30.83 55.10
N VAL A 155 -9.58 -31.25 54.62
CA VAL A 155 -10.28 -32.47 55.06
C VAL A 155 -10.16 -33.54 53.98
N SER A 156 -9.80 -34.77 54.39
CA SER A 156 -9.71 -35.92 53.48
C SER A 156 -11.06 -36.62 53.35
N TYR A 157 -11.47 -36.89 52.11
CA TYR A 157 -12.72 -37.54 51.75
C TYR A 157 -12.46 -38.87 51.04
N SER A 158 -13.15 -39.91 51.50
CA SER A 158 -13.09 -41.26 50.92
C SER A 158 -14.22 -41.53 49.92
N GLU A 159 -15.32 -40.78 50.00
CA GLU A 159 -16.52 -40.95 49.20
C GLU A 159 -16.71 -39.81 48.19
N LYS A 160 -17.08 -40.16 46.94
CA LYS A 160 -17.30 -39.19 45.84
C LYS A 160 -18.38 -38.15 46.17
N ALA A 161 -19.47 -38.59 46.80
CA ALA A 161 -20.60 -37.71 47.14
C ALA A 161 -20.21 -36.66 48.18
N GLU A 162 -19.45 -37.06 49.22
CA GLU A 162 -19.03 -36.16 50.29
C GLU A 162 -18.00 -35.14 49.81
N ALA A 163 -17.01 -35.60 49.03
CA ALA A 163 -16.00 -34.72 48.42
C ALA A 163 -16.64 -33.69 47.48
N GLY A 164 -17.54 -34.15 46.61
CA GLY A 164 -18.27 -33.27 45.68
C GLY A 164 -19.12 -32.22 46.40
N GLN A 165 -19.79 -32.61 47.49
CA GLN A 165 -20.57 -31.68 48.30
C GLN A 165 -19.67 -30.66 49.02
N ALA A 166 -18.48 -31.07 49.49
CA ALA A 166 -17.50 -30.18 50.08
C ALA A 166 -17.00 -29.12 49.08
N ILE A 167 -16.77 -29.51 47.82
CA ILE A 167 -16.42 -28.58 46.74
C ILE A 167 -17.56 -27.58 46.51
N ILE A 168 -18.81 -28.04 46.38
CA ILE A 168 -19.99 -27.17 46.19
C ILE A 168 -20.16 -26.20 47.36
N ASN A 169 -19.97 -26.66 48.59
CA ASN A 169 -20.04 -25.81 49.77
C ASN A 169 -18.95 -24.74 49.75
N THR A 170 -17.73 -25.10 49.31
CA THR A 170 -16.62 -24.15 49.14
C THR A 170 -16.96 -23.09 48.07
N CYS A 171 -17.55 -23.49 46.94
CA CYS A 171 -18.07 -22.56 45.92
C CYS A 171 -19.09 -21.58 46.51
N LYS A 172 -20.05 -22.06 47.32
CA LYS A 172 -21.08 -21.20 47.95
C LYS A 172 -20.52 -20.23 48.99
N SER A 173 -19.40 -20.58 49.62
CA SER A 173 -18.72 -19.72 50.60
C SER A 173 -17.79 -18.68 49.97
N MET A 174 -17.60 -18.75 48.65
CA MET A 174 -16.69 -17.89 47.90
C MET A 174 -17.31 -16.50 47.70
N ASN A 175 -16.59 -15.46 48.16
CA ASN A 175 -17.05 -14.07 48.13
C ASN A 175 -16.27 -13.17 47.15
N SER A 176 -15.26 -13.73 46.46
CA SER A 176 -14.45 -13.05 45.44
C SER A 176 -14.24 -13.99 44.25
N PRO A 177 -14.11 -13.49 43.01
CA PRO A 177 -13.75 -14.34 41.87
C PRO A 177 -12.31 -14.86 41.88
N ASP A 178 -11.45 -14.35 42.78
CA ASP A 178 -10.03 -14.70 42.84
C ASP A 178 -9.78 -16.17 43.21
N ALA A 179 -8.70 -16.75 42.67
CA ALA A 179 -8.36 -18.14 42.93
C ALA A 179 -8.03 -18.38 44.41
N ILE A 180 -8.70 -19.37 45.01
CA ILE A 180 -8.47 -19.84 46.38
C ILE A 180 -7.99 -21.30 46.37
N PRO A 181 -7.09 -21.70 47.29
CA PRO A 181 -6.70 -23.10 47.44
C PRO A 181 -7.92 -23.97 47.78
N LEU A 182 -8.16 -25.02 46.99
CA LEU A 182 -9.26 -25.97 47.20
C LEU A 182 -8.76 -27.24 47.88
N GLY A 183 -7.59 -27.75 47.51
CA GLY A 183 -7.01 -28.96 48.09
C GLY A 183 -6.18 -29.74 47.10
N GLU A 184 -6.13 -31.06 47.22
CA GLU A 184 -5.28 -31.92 46.40
C GLU A 184 -6.03 -33.19 46.00
N TYR A 185 -5.82 -33.62 44.75
CA TYR A 185 -6.41 -34.85 44.23
C TYR A 185 -5.52 -35.49 43.17
N ARG A 186 -5.27 -36.80 43.29
CA ARG A 186 -4.47 -37.59 42.34
C ARG A 186 -3.11 -36.96 41.99
N GLY A 187 -2.44 -36.38 42.99
CA GLY A 187 -1.13 -35.74 42.84
C GLY A 187 -1.15 -34.33 42.26
N PHE A 188 -2.34 -33.73 42.05
CA PHE A 188 -2.48 -32.35 41.57
C PHE A 188 -3.05 -31.44 42.65
N GLN A 189 -2.43 -30.27 42.80
CA GLN A 189 -2.97 -29.19 43.61
C GLN A 189 -4.18 -28.59 42.88
N MET A 190 -5.22 -28.25 43.63
CA MET A 190 -6.47 -27.73 43.11
C MET A 190 -6.71 -26.32 43.65
N GLU A 191 -7.02 -25.40 42.75
CA GLU A 191 -7.51 -24.06 43.10
C GLU A 191 -8.91 -23.85 42.54
N LEU A 192 -9.78 -23.21 43.30
CA LEU A 192 -11.11 -22.84 42.89
C LEU A 192 -11.14 -21.36 42.55
N TYR A 193 -11.71 -20.99 41.40
CA TYR A 193 -11.98 -19.60 41.05
C TYR A 193 -13.33 -19.47 40.32
N PHE A 194 -13.85 -18.25 40.21
CA PHE A 194 -15.07 -18.00 39.45
C PHE A 194 -14.74 -17.30 38.12
N ASP A 195 -15.07 -17.94 37.00
CA ASP A 195 -14.94 -17.34 35.69
C ASP A 195 -16.09 -16.35 35.47
N THR A 196 -15.78 -15.06 35.51
CA THR A 196 -16.76 -13.98 35.35
C THR A 196 -17.32 -13.86 33.94
N VAL A 197 -16.60 -14.37 32.93
CA VAL A 197 -17.01 -14.34 31.52
C VAL A 197 -18.00 -15.48 31.25
N GLN A 198 -17.67 -16.70 31.65
CA GLN A 198 -18.53 -17.88 31.46
C GLN A 198 -19.58 -18.05 32.57
N ARG A 199 -19.47 -17.28 33.66
CA ARG A 199 -20.35 -17.32 34.84
C ARG A 199 -20.45 -18.71 35.46
N ASN A 200 -19.32 -19.40 35.58
CA ASN A 200 -19.23 -20.72 36.21
C ASN A 200 -18.07 -20.80 37.20
N TYR A 201 -18.17 -21.73 38.15
CA TYR A 201 -17.06 -22.08 39.03
C TYR A 201 -16.11 -23.02 38.29
N VAL A 202 -14.81 -22.82 38.46
CA VAL A 202 -13.77 -23.58 37.77
C VAL A 202 -12.74 -24.07 38.77
N VAL A 203 -12.40 -25.36 38.68
CA VAL A 203 -11.25 -25.93 39.38
C VAL A 203 -10.06 -25.92 38.45
N LYS A 204 -9.02 -25.20 38.84
CA LYS A 204 -7.71 -25.23 38.20
C LYS A 204 -6.87 -26.32 38.81
N LEU A 205 -6.58 -27.35 38.02
CA LEU A 205 -5.62 -28.39 38.33
C LEU A 205 -4.22 -27.84 38.08
N LYS A 206 -3.36 -27.83 39.10
CA LYS A 206 -1.98 -27.37 39.06
C LYS A 206 -1.02 -28.55 39.18
N GLY A 207 -0.27 -28.78 38.11
CA GLY A 207 0.96 -29.56 38.07
C GLY A 207 2.10 -28.72 37.51
N GLU A 208 2.91 -29.29 36.62
CA GLU A 208 3.90 -28.54 35.83
C GLU A 208 3.23 -27.67 34.77
N THR A 209 2.05 -28.09 34.30
CA THR A 209 1.10 -27.23 33.60
C THR A 209 -0.17 -27.04 34.42
N SER A 210 -1.07 -26.17 33.95
CA SER A 210 -2.37 -25.96 34.57
C SER A 210 -3.51 -26.28 33.62
N ARG A 211 -4.57 -26.87 34.16
CA ARG A 211 -5.79 -27.16 33.41
C ARG A 211 -7.04 -26.71 34.17
N ASP A 212 -7.88 -25.96 33.47
CA ASP A 212 -9.16 -25.49 33.99
C ASP A 212 -10.27 -26.53 33.73
N VAL A 213 -11.02 -26.85 34.78
CA VAL A 213 -12.14 -27.79 34.77
C VAL A 213 -13.40 -27.08 35.30
N PRO A 214 -14.33 -26.70 34.41
CA PRO A 214 -15.60 -26.11 34.81
C PRO A 214 -16.42 -27.08 35.65
N LEU A 215 -16.99 -26.58 36.76
CA LEU A 215 -17.89 -27.32 37.63
C LEU A 215 -19.36 -27.12 37.23
N GLY A 216 -20.20 -28.08 37.60
CA GLY A 216 -21.66 -27.97 37.54
C GLY A 216 -22.29 -28.11 38.93
N ASP A 217 -23.61 -28.28 38.97
CA ASP A 217 -24.37 -28.32 40.23
C ASP A 217 -24.41 -29.71 40.90
N ASP A 218 -23.98 -30.75 40.19
CA ASP A 218 -24.02 -32.13 40.68
C ASP A 218 -22.70 -32.52 41.39
N ALA A 219 -22.82 -32.94 42.66
CA ALA A 219 -21.68 -33.29 43.51
C ALA A 219 -20.84 -34.43 42.92
N HIS A 220 -21.48 -35.54 42.53
CA HIS A 220 -20.78 -36.69 41.97
C HIS A 220 -20.20 -36.37 40.59
N GLY A 221 -20.97 -35.71 39.73
CA GLY A 221 -20.55 -35.31 38.39
C GLY A 221 -19.33 -34.37 38.40
N ASN A 222 -19.15 -33.54 39.43
CA ASN A 222 -17.97 -32.71 39.56
C ASN A 222 -16.68 -33.52 39.78
N ILE A 223 -16.73 -34.61 40.54
CA ILE A 223 -15.58 -35.52 40.67
C ILE A 223 -15.25 -36.17 39.33
N VAL A 224 -16.28 -36.63 38.59
CA VAL A 224 -16.10 -37.20 37.24
C VAL A 224 -15.50 -36.18 36.28
N ARG A 225 -15.91 -34.91 36.34
CA ARG A 225 -15.33 -33.83 35.53
C ARG A 225 -13.85 -33.60 35.85
N ILE A 226 -13.47 -33.63 37.13
CA ILE A 226 -12.08 -33.51 37.58
C ILE A 226 -11.25 -34.70 37.10
N ASP A 227 -11.75 -35.93 37.24
CA ASP A 227 -11.07 -37.14 36.72
C ASP A 227 -10.84 -37.03 35.21
N ASN A 228 -11.88 -36.67 34.44
CA ASN A 228 -11.78 -36.48 33.00
C ASN A 228 -10.80 -35.34 32.65
N GLY A 229 -10.73 -34.30 33.49
CA GLY A 229 -9.77 -33.22 33.36
C GLY A 229 -8.33 -33.72 33.43
N ILE A 230 -8.03 -34.58 34.40
CA ILE A 230 -6.70 -35.20 34.57
C ILE A 230 -6.40 -36.17 33.42
N GLU A 231 -7.36 -37.01 33.01
CA GLU A 231 -7.16 -37.97 31.90
C GLU A 231 -6.89 -37.27 30.56
N ARG A 232 -7.43 -36.07 30.35
CA ARG A 232 -7.21 -35.26 29.13
C ARG A 232 -5.81 -34.66 29.02
N PHE A 233 -4.93 -34.81 30.01
CA PHE A 233 -3.52 -34.44 29.83
C PHE A 233 -2.85 -35.28 28.74
N GLU A 234 -3.23 -36.54 28.57
CA GLU A 234 -2.65 -37.42 27.54
C GLU A 234 -3.05 -37.00 26.12
N GLU A 235 -4.33 -36.67 25.92
CA GLU A 235 -4.85 -36.08 24.68
C GLU A 235 -4.15 -34.73 24.39
N ALA A 236 -4.10 -33.84 25.38
CA ALA A 236 -3.46 -32.54 25.22
C ALA A 236 -1.95 -32.65 24.90
N LEU A 237 -1.26 -33.65 25.45
CA LEU A 237 0.14 -33.92 25.13
C LEU A 237 0.29 -34.36 23.68
N ALA A 238 -0.57 -35.25 23.20
CA ALA A 238 -0.56 -35.70 21.81
C ALA A 238 -0.83 -34.54 20.83
N ASP A 239 -1.82 -33.71 21.10
CA ASP A 239 -2.16 -32.53 20.29
C ASP A 239 -1.04 -31.49 20.28
N THR A 240 -0.42 -31.25 21.43
CA THR A 240 0.70 -30.30 21.55
C THR A 240 1.93 -30.82 20.78
N LYS A 241 2.21 -32.13 20.83
CA LYS A 241 3.29 -32.75 20.03
C LYS A 241 3.03 -32.64 18.53
N ASN A 242 1.81 -32.92 18.07
CA ASN A 242 1.43 -32.75 16.67
C ASN A 242 1.56 -31.29 16.22
N SER A 243 1.15 -30.35 17.07
CA SER A 243 1.29 -28.91 16.81
C SER A 243 2.75 -28.48 16.73
N LEU A 244 3.62 -29.04 17.58
CA LEU A 244 5.06 -28.79 17.54
C LEU A 244 5.66 -29.29 16.24
N GLU A 245 5.40 -30.54 15.86
CA GLU A 245 5.89 -31.13 14.62
C GLU A 245 5.43 -30.33 13.39
N ASN A 246 4.16 -29.95 13.34
CA ASN A 246 3.61 -29.14 12.25
C ASN A 246 4.26 -27.75 12.19
N THR A 247 4.49 -27.11 13.35
CA THR A 247 5.14 -25.80 13.42
C THR A 247 6.61 -25.88 12.99
N GLU A 248 7.33 -26.93 13.39
CA GLU A 248 8.72 -27.16 12.97
C GLU A 248 8.80 -27.42 11.46
N LYS A 249 7.87 -28.19 10.88
CA LYS A 249 7.78 -28.38 9.42
C LYS A 249 7.52 -27.05 8.69
N GLN A 250 6.55 -26.27 9.16
CA GLN A 250 6.24 -24.95 8.58
C GLN A 250 7.43 -23.99 8.66
N PHE A 251 8.19 -24.03 9.76
CA PHE A 251 9.39 -23.23 9.94
C PHE A 251 10.47 -23.58 8.91
N GLU A 252 10.74 -24.86 8.69
CA GLU A 252 11.72 -25.31 7.70
C GLU A 252 11.26 -25.03 6.26
N THR A 253 9.98 -25.25 5.95
CA THR A 253 9.42 -24.85 4.65
C THR A 253 9.54 -23.34 4.43
N ALA A 254 9.22 -22.52 5.43
CA ALA A 254 9.33 -21.06 5.32
C ALA A 254 10.78 -20.61 5.06
N LYS A 255 11.78 -21.22 5.70
CA LYS A 255 13.20 -20.95 5.41
C LYS A 255 13.55 -21.23 3.95
N GLN A 256 13.09 -22.36 3.42
CA GLN A 256 13.33 -22.74 2.02
C GLN A 256 12.65 -21.79 1.03
N GLU A 257 11.43 -21.31 1.33
CA GLU A 257 10.72 -20.36 0.47
C GLU A 257 11.43 -18.99 0.42
N ILE A 258 11.99 -18.51 1.53
CA ILE A 258 12.73 -17.22 1.60
C ILE A 258 13.95 -17.20 0.67
N GLU A 259 14.60 -18.35 0.48
CA GLU A 259 15.78 -18.49 -0.38
C GLU A 259 15.43 -18.47 -1.87
N LYS A 260 14.18 -18.71 -2.25
CA LYS A 260 13.80 -18.72 -3.66
C LYS A 260 13.92 -17.31 -4.24
N PRO A 261 14.56 -17.13 -5.41
CA PRO A 261 14.60 -15.84 -6.08
C PRO A 261 13.28 -15.55 -6.80
N PHE A 262 13.07 -14.28 -7.15
CA PHE A 262 11.96 -13.89 -8.01
C PHE A 262 12.14 -14.50 -9.41
N ALA A 263 11.22 -15.38 -9.82
CA ALA A 263 11.37 -16.18 -11.05
C ALA A 263 11.49 -15.34 -12.34
N LYS A 264 10.96 -14.11 -12.34
CA LYS A 264 10.95 -13.22 -13.52
C LYS A 264 11.96 -12.06 -13.41
N GLU A 265 12.97 -12.20 -12.56
CA GLU A 265 13.99 -11.16 -12.35
C GLU A 265 14.70 -10.78 -13.66
N GLU A 266 15.17 -11.78 -14.41
CA GLU A 266 15.85 -11.55 -15.70
C GLU A 266 14.90 -10.98 -16.76
N GLU A 267 13.63 -11.39 -16.79
CA GLU A 267 12.62 -10.84 -17.71
C GLU A 267 12.38 -9.36 -17.41
N LEU A 268 12.19 -9.00 -16.13
CA LEU A 268 12.02 -7.62 -15.70
C LEU A 268 13.24 -6.78 -16.06
N ARG A 269 14.45 -7.29 -15.79
CA ARG A 269 15.70 -6.60 -16.09
C ARG A 269 15.86 -6.35 -17.60
N ALA A 270 15.63 -7.37 -18.43
CA ALA A 270 15.75 -7.23 -19.88
C ALA A 270 14.75 -6.24 -20.47
N LYS A 271 13.48 -6.30 -20.04
CA LYS A 271 12.43 -5.39 -20.53
C LYS A 271 12.63 -3.96 -20.05
N THR A 272 13.10 -3.77 -18.82
CA THR A 272 13.44 -2.44 -18.29
C THR A 272 14.60 -1.83 -19.10
N ALA A 273 15.67 -2.59 -19.35
CA ALA A 273 16.79 -2.10 -20.16
C ALA A 273 16.37 -1.69 -21.59
N ARG A 274 15.49 -2.48 -22.23
CA ARG A 274 14.96 -2.15 -23.56
C ARG A 274 14.06 -0.91 -23.53
N LEU A 275 13.26 -0.75 -22.48
CA LEU A 275 12.44 0.43 -22.28
C LEU A 275 13.31 1.69 -22.15
N ASP A 276 14.40 1.63 -21.38
CA ASP A 276 15.34 2.73 -21.21
C ASP A 276 16.01 3.11 -22.55
N GLU A 277 16.41 2.13 -23.36
CA GLU A 277 16.93 2.38 -24.71
C GLU A 277 15.92 3.13 -25.60
N LEU A 278 14.64 2.77 -25.51
CA LEU A 278 13.58 3.42 -26.30
C LEU A 278 13.30 4.84 -25.82
N ASN A 279 13.32 5.09 -24.51
CA ASN A 279 13.15 6.43 -23.95
C ASN A 279 14.25 7.38 -24.46
N ILE A 280 15.50 6.91 -24.49
CA ILE A 280 16.64 7.65 -25.07
C ILE A 280 16.44 7.87 -26.58
N LEU A 281 16.10 6.83 -27.33
CA LEU A 281 15.92 6.90 -28.79
C LEU A 281 14.85 7.91 -29.19
N LEU A 282 13.78 8.01 -28.39
CA LEU A 282 12.62 8.84 -28.66
C LEU A 282 12.74 10.26 -28.09
N ASN A 283 13.87 10.60 -27.44
CA ASN A 283 14.05 11.84 -26.68
C ASN A 283 12.88 12.10 -25.70
N MET A 284 12.33 11.05 -25.08
CA MET A 284 11.22 11.20 -24.12
C MET A 284 11.69 11.85 -22.82
N ASP A 285 12.98 11.72 -22.49
CA ASP A 285 13.59 12.33 -21.30
C ASP A 285 14.06 13.76 -21.56
N LYS A 286 13.57 14.43 -22.61
CA LYS A 286 13.95 15.81 -22.94
C LYS A 286 12.74 16.67 -23.20
N ILE A 287 12.75 17.85 -22.60
CA ILE A 287 11.71 18.84 -22.78
C ILE A 287 12.25 20.12 -23.43
N LYS A 288 11.52 20.61 -24.41
CA LYS A 288 11.75 21.90 -25.04
C LYS A 288 11.03 22.98 -24.23
N VAL A 289 11.80 23.90 -23.65
CA VAL A 289 11.31 24.92 -22.71
C VAL A 289 11.73 26.32 -23.15
N LEU A 290 11.04 27.35 -22.65
CA LEU A 290 11.43 28.75 -22.85
C LEU A 290 12.22 29.23 -21.63
N LEU A 291 13.54 29.34 -21.75
CA LEU A 291 14.41 29.93 -20.73
C LEU A 291 14.32 31.46 -20.76
N VAL A 292 14.11 32.06 -19.58
CA VAL A 292 14.12 33.50 -19.37
C VAL A 292 15.19 33.84 -18.34
N GLU A 293 16.24 34.53 -18.79
CA GLU A 293 17.32 35.01 -17.93
C GLU A 293 17.15 36.51 -17.61
N PRO A 294 17.63 36.98 -16.45
CA PRO A 294 17.68 38.41 -16.14
C PRO A 294 18.39 39.20 -17.24
N GLU A 295 17.83 40.36 -17.59
CA GLU A 295 18.38 41.30 -18.58
C GLU A 295 18.54 40.77 -20.02
N LYS A 296 18.08 39.55 -20.33
CA LYS A 296 18.21 38.95 -21.67
C LYS A 296 16.86 38.65 -22.32
N TYR A 297 16.87 38.56 -23.65
CA TYR A 297 15.75 38.02 -24.42
C TYR A 297 15.53 36.53 -24.09
N PRO A 298 14.27 36.05 -24.08
CA PRO A 298 13.97 34.65 -23.82
C PRO A 298 14.48 33.75 -24.95
N LYS A 299 14.92 32.54 -24.60
CA LYS A 299 15.53 31.57 -25.51
C LYS A 299 14.84 30.22 -25.40
N GLU A 300 14.62 29.61 -26.55
CA GLU A 300 14.20 28.21 -26.61
C GLU A 300 15.42 27.34 -26.35
N ILE A 301 15.30 26.42 -25.39
CA ILE A 301 16.33 25.44 -25.05
C ILE A 301 15.69 24.06 -24.91
N VAL A 302 16.52 23.01 -24.99
CA VAL A 302 16.13 21.64 -24.67
C VAL A 302 16.90 21.25 -23.42
N ILE A 303 16.20 20.75 -22.42
CA ILE A 303 16.76 20.28 -21.15
C ILE A 303 16.30 18.84 -20.91
N ASP A 304 17.03 18.11 -20.07
CA ASP A 304 16.60 16.78 -19.65
C ASP A 304 15.39 16.90 -18.69
N ASP A 305 14.43 15.99 -18.79
CA ASP A 305 13.25 15.86 -17.91
C ASP A 305 13.65 15.17 -16.59
N SER A 306 14.60 15.77 -15.90
CA SER A 306 15.05 15.36 -14.57
C SER A 306 15.08 16.54 -13.62
N LEU A 307 14.83 16.27 -12.34
CA LEU A 307 14.86 17.29 -11.30
C LEU A 307 16.23 18.00 -11.27
N GLU A 308 17.32 17.24 -11.37
CA GLU A 308 18.68 17.76 -11.33
C GLU A 308 18.96 18.74 -12.49
N ALA A 309 18.52 18.41 -13.71
CA ALA A 309 18.69 19.30 -14.86
C ALA A 309 17.88 20.59 -14.72
N MET A 310 16.66 20.51 -14.19
CA MET A 310 15.82 21.68 -13.93
C MET A 310 16.42 22.59 -12.84
N GLN A 311 16.94 21.99 -11.76
CA GLN A 311 17.62 22.71 -10.68
C GLN A 311 18.90 23.41 -11.18
N GLU A 312 19.66 22.79 -12.08
CA GLU A 312 20.84 23.41 -12.69
C GLU A 312 20.47 24.66 -13.52
N VAL A 313 19.35 24.60 -14.25
CA VAL A 313 18.87 25.70 -15.08
C VAL A 313 18.45 26.91 -14.25
N VAL A 314 17.69 26.71 -13.18
CA VAL A 314 17.20 27.81 -12.31
C VAL A 314 18.20 28.21 -11.21
N GLY A 315 19.18 27.36 -10.92
CA GLY A 315 20.26 27.61 -9.97
C GLY A 315 19.92 27.31 -8.51
N GLY A 316 19.14 26.27 -8.22
CA GLY A 316 18.71 25.85 -6.89
C GLY A 316 17.46 24.98 -6.91
N ASP A 317 16.84 24.77 -5.75
CA ASP A 317 15.56 24.06 -5.64
C ASP A 317 14.47 24.75 -6.45
N ILE A 318 13.61 23.96 -7.08
CA ILE A 318 12.61 24.44 -8.02
C ILE A 318 11.26 24.66 -7.33
N GLU A 319 10.58 25.74 -7.72
CA GLU A 319 9.19 26.00 -7.40
C GLU A 319 8.38 25.98 -8.70
N GLU A 320 7.27 25.22 -8.70
CA GLU A 320 6.27 25.22 -9.76
C GLU A 320 5.25 26.33 -9.49
N TYR A 321 5.17 27.30 -10.41
CA TYR A 321 4.21 28.40 -10.32
C TYR A 321 3.34 28.46 -11.57
N MET A 322 2.03 28.26 -11.41
CA MET A 322 1.03 28.27 -12.49
C MET A 322 0.08 29.48 -12.37
N PRO A 323 0.50 30.68 -12.80
CA PRO A 323 -0.32 31.90 -12.68
C PRO A 323 -1.37 32.07 -13.79
N TYR A 324 -1.40 31.18 -14.79
CA TYR A 324 -2.23 31.32 -15.99
C TYR A 324 -3.27 30.20 -16.08
N ASP A 325 -4.36 30.45 -16.81
CA ASP A 325 -5.43 29.47 -17.04
C ASP A 325 -5.08 28.43 -18.12
N ASP A 326 -3.95 28.58 -18.82
CA ASP A 326 -3.41 27.52 -19.66
C ASP A 326 -2.46 26.63 -18.86
N ASP A 327 -2.42 25.33 -19.20
CA ASP A 327 -1.64 24.25 -18.55
C ASP A 327 -0.12 24.46 -18.67
N VAL A 328 0.38 25.57 -18.14
CA VAL A 328 1.75 26.07 -18.29
C VAL A 328 2.29 26.46 -16.94
N ALA A 329 3.46 25.92 -16.62
CA ALA A 329 4.17 26.23 -15.40
C ALA A 329 5.37 27.15 -15.67
N ILE A 330 5.57 28.11 -14.77
CA ILE A 330 6.82 28.83 -14.58
C ILE A 330 7.61 28.04 -13.54
N ILE A 331 8.74 27.47 -13.96
CA ILE A 331 9.67 26.80 -13.05
C ILE A 331 10.77 27.78 -12.70
N CYS A 332 10.84 28.14 -11.42
CA CYS A 332 11.79 29.13 -10.91
C CYS A 332 12.48 28.63 -9.63
N ASN A 333 13.42 29.41 -9.12
CA ASN A 333 14.15 29.07 -7.90
C ASN A 333 13.30 29.40 -6.67
N GLU A 334 12.95 28.39 -5.86
CA GLU A 334 12.09 28.53 -4.67
C GLU A 334 12.66 29.55 -3.67
N GLU A 335 13.98 29.57 -3.50
CA GLU A 335 14.66 30.48 -2.59
C GLU A 335 15.12 31.78 -3.28
N GLY A 336 14.74 32.02 -4.53
CA GLY A 336 15.31 33.08 -5.36
C GLY A 336 15.13 34.48 -4.76
N LYS A 337 13.96 34.75 -4.18
CA LYS A 337 13.66 36.01 -3.47
C LYS A 337 14.45 36.13 -2.18
N MET A 338 14.51 35.05 -1.40
CA MET A 338 15.20 34.99 -0.09
C MET A 338 16.71 35.14 -0.23
N ARG A 339 17.28 34.59 -1.30
CA ARG A 339 18.71 34.67 -1.62
C ARG A 339 19.11 35.96 -2.35
N GLY A 340 18.16 36.84 -2.64
CA GLY A 340 18.41 38.10 -3.33
C GLY A 340 18.90 37.93 -4.76
N LEU A 341 18.40 36.90 -5.48
CA LEU A 341 18.72 36.74 -6.91
C LEU A 341 18.20 37.94 -7.72
N PRO A 342 18.82 38.26 -8.87
CA PRO A 342 18.41 39.40 -9.68
C PRO A 342 16.93 39.31 -10.09
N LEU A 343 16.18 40.41 -9.95
CA LEU A 343 14.81 40.50 -10.46
C LEU A 343 14.80 40.27 -11.97
N ASN A 344 13.86 39.46 -12.47
CA ASN A 344 13.86 39.02 -13.85
C ASN A 344 12.65 39.52 -14.65
N ARG A 345 11.44 39.08 -14.28
CA ARG A 345 10.18 39.45 -14.96
C ARG A 345 9.03 39.54 -13.97
N ALA A 346 8.15 40.51 -14.17
CA ALA A 346 6.84 40.57 -13.56
C ALA A 346 5.91 39.55 -14.21
N VAL A 347 5.11 38.92 -13.37
CA VAL A 347 3.99 38.07 -13.77
C VAL A 347 2.73 38.90 -13.62
N TYR A 348 1.91 38.86 -14.67
CA TYR A 348 0.66 39.61 -14.71
C TYR A 348 -0.51 38.68 -14.98
N VAL A 349 -1.60 38.88 -14.25
CA VAL A 349 -2.87 38.20 -14.47
C VAL A 349 -3.90 39.23 -14.94
N GLN A 350 -4.83 38.80 -15.77
CA GLN A 350 -5.89 39.65 -16.29
C GLN A 350 -7.17 39.41 -15.49
N ASP A 351 -7.60 40.42 -14.73
CA ASP A 351 -8.87 40.42 -13.99
C ASP A 351 -9.72 41.62 -14.46
N ASN A 352 -10.92 41.33 -15.00
CA ASN A 352 -11.94 42.33 -15.38
C ASN A 352 -11.37 43.58 -16.09
N ASP A 353 -10.63 43.36 -17.19
CA ASP A 353 -9.97 44.37 -18.03
C ASP A 353 -8.80 45.16 -17.39
N LYS A 354 -8.36 44.78 -16.19
CA LYS A 354 -7.16 45.32 -15.55
C LYS A 354 -6.03 44.29 -15.55
N LYS A 355 -4.83 44.76 -15.91
CA LYS A 355 -3.59 43.98 -15.83
C LYS A 355 -2.97 44.22 -14.45
N GLU A 356 -3.04 43.23 -13.58
CA GLU A 356 -2.49 43.32 -12.23
C GLU A 356 -1.17 42.55 -12.14
N MET A 357 -0.14 43.16 -11.53
CA MET A 357 1.12 42.48 -11.25
C MET A 357 0.94 41.64 -10.00
N VAL A 358 1.01 40.31 -10.16
CA VAL A 358 0.81 39.37 -9.05
C VAL A 358 2.12 38.93 -8.41
N ASP A 359 3.21 38.91 -9.19
CA ASP A 359 4.52 38.50 -8.68
C ASP A 359 5.68 39.05 -9.51
N ILE A 360 6.90 38.97 -8.97
CA ILE A 360 8.16 39.23 -9.66
C ILE A 360 9.08 38.02 -9.46
N ILE A 361 9.41 37.35 -10.56
CA ILE A 361 10.31 36.19 -10.54
C ILE A 361 11.76 36.68 -10.38
N CYS A 362 12.51 36.03 -9.50
CA CYS A 362 13.91 36.31 -9.21
C CYS A 362 14.81 35.19 -9.75
N GLY A 363 15.94 35.54 -10.36
CA GLY A 363 16.85 34.58 -10.97
C GLY A 363 16.39 34.07 -12.34
N LYS A 364 17.00 32.99 -12.82
CA LYS A 364 16.59 32.35 -14.07
C LYS A 364 15.31 31.55 -13.81
N PHE A 365 14.42 31.51 -14.80
CA PHE A 365 13.28 30.62 -14.79
C PHE A 365 13.05 30.09 -16.20
N PHE A 366 12.34 28.98 -16.32
CA PHE A 366 11.89 28.47 -17.61
C PHE A 366 10.39 28.21 -17.59
N ILE A 367 9.82 28.10 -18.79
CA ILE A 367 8.41 27.82 -19.00
C ILE A 367 8.28 26.49 -19.71
N CYS A 368 7.48 25.59 -19.13
CA CYS A 368 7.17 24.27 -19.65
C CYS A 368 5.65 24.04 -19.66
N TYR A 369 5.21 23.02 -20.39
CA TYR A 369 3.82 22.57 -20.34
C TYR A 369 3.64 21.67 -19.12
N ALA A 370 2.60 21.94 -18.33
CA ALA A 370 2.30 21.22 -17.09
C ALA A 370 0.81 20.92 -17.06
N SER A 371 0.44 19.75 -17.60
CA SER A 371 -0.94 19.29 -17.57
C SER A 371 -1.32 18.86 -16.15
N PRO A 372 -2.48 19.26 -15.62
CA PRO A 372 -3.01 18.76 -14.35
C PRO A 372 -3.16 17.23 -14.31
N GLU A 373 -3.20 16.57 -15.48
CA GLU A 373 -3.32 15.12 -15.63
C GLU A 373 -1.95 14.41 -15.72
N SER A 374 -0.84 15.14 -15.62
CA SER A 374 0.54 14.64 -15.77
C SER A 374 1.37 14.93 -14.53
N GLU A 375 2.04 13.92 -13.99
CA GLU A 375 3.01 14.10 -12.89
C GLU A 375 4.40 14.58 -13.38
N SER A 376 4.60 14.69 -14.70
CA SER A 376 5.85 15.20 -15.31
C SER A 376 5.63 16.47 -16.13
N PHE A 377 6.70 17.26 -16.24
CA PHE A 377 6.74 18.44 -17.10
C PHE A 377 6.93 18.03 -18.56
N GLN A 378 6.35 18.79 -19.47
CA GLN A 378 6.36 18.48 -20.89
C GLN A 378 6.92 19.63 -21.73
N SER A 379 7.32 19.31 -22.96
CA SER A 379 7.74 20.30 -23.94
C SER A 379 6.62 21.31 -24.18
N LEU A 380 6.98 22.60 -24.17
CA LEU A 380 6.04 23.67 -24.45
C LEU A 380 5.59 23.62 -25.94
N PRO A 381 4.28 23.52 -26.23
CA PRO A 381 3.76 23.52 -27.60
C PRO A 381 4.18 24.77 -28.40
N ASP A 382 4.33 24.66 -29.73
CA ASP A 382 4.90 25.74 -30.55
C ASP A 382 4.06 27.03 -30.54
N ASP A 383 2.75 26.94 -30.40
CA ASP A 383 1.83 28.08 -30.26
C ASP A 383 1.98 28.77 -28.90
N MET A 384 2.07 27.99 -27.82
CA MET A 384 2.35 28.51 -26.47
C MET A 384 3.77 29.09 -26.37
N MET A 385 4.76 28.44 -26.99
CA MET A 385 6.13 28.94 -27.11
C MET A 385 6.14 30.34 -27.74
N LYS A 386 5.37 30.53 -28.82
CA LYS A 386 5.25 31.83 -29.48
C LYS A 386 4.56 32.86 -28.59
N LYS A 387 3.47 32.49 -27.91
CA LYS A 387 2.75 33.36 -26.95
C LYS A 387 3.68 33.85 -25.85
N TYR A 388 4.34 32.95 -25.14
CA TYR A 388 5.17 33.27 -23.98
C TYR A 388 6.47 33.97 -24.35
N LYS A 389 7.02 33.69 -25.54
CA LYS A 389 8.16 34.44 -26.08
C LYS A 389 7.83 35.89 -26.36
N GLU A 390 6.60 36.20 -26.79
CA GLU A 390 6.16 37.59 -26.97
C GLU A 390 5.84 38.24 -25.61
N GLN A 391 5.21 37.51 -24.69
CA GLN A 391 4.88 38.00 -23.35
C GLN A 391 6.11 38.40 -22.54
N PHE A 392 7.17 37.56 -22.54
CA PHE A 392 8.41 37.80 -21.78
C PHE A 392 9.55 38.39 -22.61
N LYS A 393 9.22 38.90 -23.81
CA LYS A 393 10.17 39.36 -24.82
C LYS A 393 11.20 40.33 -24.27
N TYR A 394 10.75 41.41 -23.64
CA TYR A 394 11.65 42.46 -23.16
C TYR A 394 12.00 42.25 -21.69
N PRO A 395 13.28 42.35 -21.32
CA PRO A 395 13.71 42.56 -19.94
C PRO A 395 13.04 43.74 -19.29
N GLU A 396 12.84 43.65 -17.97
CA GLU A 396 12.16 44.66 -17.18
C GLU A 396 13.08 45.22 -16.10
N ARG A 397 12.92 46.51 -15.80
CA ARG A 397 13.52 47.19 -14.65
C ARG A 397 12.44 47.46 -13.63
N PHE A 398 12.74 47.19 -12.37
CA PHE A 398 11.81 47.37 -11.27
C PHE A 398 12.19 48.60 -10.46
N SER A 399 11.23 49.48 -10.24
CA SER A 399 11.40 50.66 -9.39
C SER A 399 10.18 50.83 -8.48
N LYS A 400 10.36 51.56 -7.37
CA LYS A 400 9.30 51.83 -6.41
C LYS A 400 8.88 53.28 -6.53
N GLU A 401 7.61 53.51 -6.83
CA GLU A 401 7.05 54.86 -6.93
C GLU A 401 6.86 55.52 -5.55
N VAL A 402 6.73 56.85 -5.57
CA VAL A 402 6.37 57.67 -4.40
C VAL A 402 4.91 57.38 -4.04
N GLY A 403 4.71 56.31 -3.27
CA GLY A 403 3.39 55.73 -2.98
C GLY A 403 3.46 54.24 -2.61
N GLY A 404 4.60 53.59 -2.87
CA GLY A 404 4.85 52.22 -2.44
C GLY A 404 4.64 51.17 -3.53
N ASN A 405 4.00 51.53 -4.63
CA ASN A 405 3.75 50.65 -5.77
C ASN A 405 5.05 50.31 -6.51
N ILE A 406 5.17 49.06 -6.95
CA ILE A 406 6.28 48.60 -7.79
C ILE A 406 5.89 48.75 -9.25
N VAL A 407 6.78 49.33 -10.05
CA VAL A 407 6.61 49.50 -11.49
C VAL A 407 7.68 48.70 -12.21
N ALA A 408 7.27 47.93 -13.21
CA ALA A 408 8.15 47.20 -14.11
C ALA A 408 8.15 47.86 -15.49
N GLU A 409 9.31 48.38 -15.91
CA GLU A 409 9.48 49.05 -17.19
C GLU A 409 10.27 48.18 -18.17
N PRO A 410 9.70 47.79 -19.32
CA PRO A 410 10.42 47.00 -20.30
C PRO A 410 11.50 47.82 -20.98
N PHE A 411 12.67 47.22 -21.20
CA PHE A 411 13.78 47.85 -21.93
C PHE A 411 14.34 46.93 -23.02
N LYS A 412 14.95 47.55 -24.02
CA LYS A 412 15.72 46.82 -25.04
C LYS A 412 17.14 46.64 -24.51
N PRO A 413 17.59 45.41 -24.20
CA PRO A 413 18.97 45.18 -23.82
C PRO A 413 19.89 45.65 -24.96
N LYS A 414 20.94 46.40 -24.61
CA LYS A 414 21.93 46.87 -25.58
C LYS A 414 22.65 45.65 -26.16
N SER A 415 22.74 45.53 -27.50
CA SER A 415 23.62 44.51 -28.08
C SER A 415 25.07 44.86 -27.75
N LYS A 416 25.92 43.85 -27.60
CA LYS A 416 27.38 44.03 -27.44
C LYS A 416 28.03 44.84 -28.58
N ASP A 417 27.32 45.09 -29.68
CA ASP A 417 27.82 45.86 -30.83
C ASP A 417 27.79 47.39 -30.62
N TYR A 418 27.25 47.87 -29.48
CA TYR A 418 27.21 49.30 -29.13
C TYR A 418 28.19 49.71 -28.02
N GLU A 419 29.01 48.79 -27.52
CA GLU A 419 30.20 49.13 -26.75
C GLU A 419 31.32 49.47 -27.75
N ARG A 420 31.38 50.75 -28.15
CA ARG A 420 32.48 51.31 -28.93
C ARG A 420 33.77 51.35 -28.13
#